data_AF-A0A935XTN1-F1
#
_entry.id   AF-A0A935XTN1-F1
#
_cell.length_a   1.000
_cell.length_b   1.000
_cell.length_c   1.000
_cell.angle_alpha   90.00
_cell.angle_beta   90.00
_cell.angle_gamma   90.00
#
_symmetry.space_group_name_H-M   'P 1'
#
loop_
_entity.id
_entity.type
_entity.pdbx_description
1 polymer ?
#
loop_
_entity_poly.entity_id
_entity_poly.type
_entity_poly.pdbx_seq_one_letter_code
_entity_poly.pdbx_strand_id
1 'polypeptide(L)'
;MRGFTRASRRDDWHGKQDHPFISFRKSKSAKGVQDNLIHCCADHSQYDPARGAQVLSGPASQPLCAVLLEHNAKTDTLTAYATLGGELFDEFFRKYEAKLSLDVGPRAKNAVTAKATVYTLEKFCRNPIQC
;
A
#
# COMPACT_ATOMS: atom_id res chain seq x y z
N MET A 1 19.98 29.09 16.73
CA MET A 1 18.94 29.16 15.68
C MET A 1 19.61 29.00 14.33
N ARG A 2 19.48 27.84 13.67
CA ARG A 2 20.00 27.62 12.31
C ARG A 2 18.79 27.38 11.42
N GLY A 3 18.64 28.27 10.43
CA GLY A 3 17.48 28.31 9.54
C GLY A 3 17.38 27.05 8.69
N PHE A 4 16.15 26.59 8.49
CA PHE A 4 15.80 25.58 7.51
C PHE A 4 15.94 26.19 6.12
N THR A 5 17.09 25.97 5.48
CA THR A 5 17.23 26.16 4.04
C THR A 5 16.41 25.10 3.32
N ARG A 6 15.53 25.59 2.45
CA ARG A 6 14.62 24.86 1.57
C ARG A 6 15.41 23.90 0.68
N ALA A 7 15.52 22.64 1.07
CA ALA A 7 16.09 21.60 0.22
C ALA A 7 15.08 21.20 -0.86
N SER A 8 15.29 21.78 -2.06
CA SER A 8 15.19 21.17 -3.38
C SER A 8 14.18 20.01 -3.58
N ARG A 9 13.22 20.28 -4.48
CA ARG A 9 12.42 19.38 -5.33
C ARG A 9 12.74 17.88 -5.21
N ARG A 10 11.72 17.09 -4.85
CA ARG A 10 11.67 15.64 -5.08
C ARG A 10 10.32 15.31 -5.70
N ASP A 11 10.15 15.78 -6.93
CA ASP A 11 9.15 15.27 -7.89
C ASP A 11 9.73 14.10 -8.71
N ASP A 12 10.93 13.62 -8.37
CA ASP A 12 11.68 12.59 -9.11
C ASP A 12 11.32 11.18 -8.65
N TRP A 13 10.04 10.80 -8.72
CA TRP A 13 9.73 9.38 -8.88
C TRP A 13 9.91 9.05 -10.36
N HIS A 14 11.02 8.40 -10.70
CA HIS A 14 11.32 7.97 -12.06
C HIS A 14 10.33 6.89 -12.53
N GLY A 15 9.20 7.35 -13.11
CA GLY A 15 8.23 6.53 -13.83
C GLY A 15 7.03 6.07 -12.99
N LYS A 16 5.82 6.42 -13.44
CA LYS A 16 4.59 5.73 -13.01
C LYS A 16 4.77 4.22 -13.22
N GLN A 17 4.47 3.42 -12.20
CA GLN A 17 4.51 1.96 -12.29
C GLN A 17 3.39 1.47 -13.20
N ASP A 18 3.66 0.38 -13.93
CA ASP A 18 2.77 -0.02 -15.03
C ASP A 18 1.40 -0.48 -14.51
N HIS A 19 1.34 -1.28 -13.43
CA HIS A 19 0.07 -1.86 -12.94
C HIS A 19 0.06 -2.19 -11.43
N PRO A 20 -0.85 -1.63 -10.60
CA PRO A 20 -1.11 -2.12 -9.26
C PRO A 20 -1.88 -3.45 -9.35
N PHE A 21 -1.38 -4.47 -8.66
CA PHE A 21 -2.05 -5.75 -8.59
C PHE A 21 -3.12 -5.81 -7.51
N ILE A 22 -3.18 -4.85 -6.58
CA ILE A 22 -4.17 -4.85 -5.50
C ILE A 22 -4.81 -3.47 -5.33
N SER A 23 -6.13 -3.41 -5.17
CA SER A 23 -6.84 -2.15 -4.92
C SER A 23 -8.27 -2.35 -4.41
N PHE A 24 -8.81 -1.33 -3.75
CA PHE A 24 -10.20 -1.28 -3.32
C PHE A 24 -11.16 -1.01 -4.48
N ARG A 25 -12.30 -1.71 -4.50
CA ARG A 25 -13.34 -1.68 -5.52
C ARG A 25 -14.65 -1.21 -4.90
N LYS A 26 -15.07 0.01 -5.22
CA LYS A 26 -16.38 0.53 -4.77
C LYS A 26 -17.55 -0.22 -5.41
N SER A 27 -17.40 -0.61 -6.67
CA SER A 27 -18.40 -1.35 -7.44
C SER A 27 -17.77 -2.60 -8.05
N LYS A 28 -18.58 -3.63 -8.24
CA LYS A 28 -18.24 -4.88 -8.89
C LYS A 28 -17.78 -4.66 -10.32
N SER A 29 -16.68 -5.31 -10.68
CA SER A 29 -16.14 -5.38 -12.03
C SER A 29 -16.91 -6.37 -12.92
N ALA A 30 -17.58 -7.35 -12.32
CA ALA A 30 -18.29 -8.42 -13.01
C ALA A 30 -19.50 -8.95 -12.21
N LYS A 31 -20.37 -9.70 -12.89
CA LYS A 31 -21.55 -10.37 -12.28
C LYS A 31 -21.06 -11.50 -11.35
N GLY A 32 -21.48 -11.47 -10.08
CA GLY A 32 -21.08 -12.45 -9.06
C GLY A 32 -19.95 -11.98 -8.12
N VAL A 33 -19.37 -10.80 -8.37
CA VAL A 33 -18.43 -10.12 -7.45
C VAL A 33 -19.22 -9.18 -6.53
N GLN A 34 -18.81 -9.09 -5.26
CA GLN A 34 -19.41 -8.16 -4.30
C GLN A 34 -18.77 -6.77 -4.39
N ASP A 35 -19.56 -5.74 -4.09
CA ASP A 35 -19.11 -4.36 -3.99
C ASP A 35 -18.29 -4.12 -2.71
N ASN A 36 -17.54 -3.02 -2.65
CA ASN A 36 -16.77 -2.59 -1.47
C ASN A 36 -15.71 -3.60 -0.98
N LEU A 37 -15.07 -4.32 -1.91
CA LEU A 37 -14.01 -5.28 -1.60
C LEU A 37 -12.63 -4.78 -2.01
N ILE A 38 -11.57 -5.32 -1.41
CA ILE A 38 -10.20 -5.21 -1.92
C ILE A 38 -9.94 -6.43 -2.81
N HIS A 39 -9.48 -6.20 -4.03
CA HIS A 39 -9.19 -7.24 -5.02
C HIS A 39 -7.71 -7.30 -5.32
N CYS A 40 -7.14 -8.50 -5.30
CA CYS A 40 -5.78 -8.78 -5.77
C CYS A 40 -5.85 -9.53 -7.11
N CYS A 41 -5.38 -8.90 -8.19
CA CYS A 41 -5.31 -9.49 -9.52
C CYS A 41 -4.08 -10.37 -9.74
N ALA A 42 -3.11 -10.38 -8.82
CA ALA A 42 -1.95 -11.27 -8.92
C ALA A 42 -2.33 -12.73 -8.63
N ASP A 43 -3.26 -12.96 -7.71
CA ASP A 43 -3.63 -14.29 -7.22
C ASP A 43 -5.16 -14.53 -7.14
N HIS A 44 -5.96 -13.54 -7.55
CA HIS A 44 -7.43 -13.54 -7.50
C HIS A 44 -8.03 -13.61 -6.08
N SER A 45 -7.28 -13.16 -5.07
CA SER A 45 -7.80 -13.03 -3.70
C SER A 45 -8.73 -11.82 -3.54
N GLN A 46 -9.79 -11.99 -2.72
CA GLN A 46 -10.75 -10.94 -2.38
C GLN A 46 -10.88 -10.78 -0.86
N TYR A 47 -10.93 -9.54 -0.40
CA TYR A 47 -10.93 -9.21 1.03
C TYR A 47 -12.05 -8.22 1.37
N ASP A 48 -12.74 -8.45 2.49
CA ASP A 48 -13.75 -7.53 3.02
C ASP A 48 -13.13 -6.57 4.05
N PRO A 49 -12.86 -5.30 3.69
CA PRO A 49 -12.26 -4.34 4.61
C PRO A 49 -13.16 -4.01 5.81
N ALA A 50 -14.48 -4.12 5.71
CA ALA A 50 -15.40 -3.86 6.82
C ALA A 50 -15.36 -4.97 7.88
N ARG A 51 -14.81 -6.13 7.53
CA ARG A 51 -14.63 -7.30 8.40
C ARG A 51 -13.16 -7.58 8.70
N GLY A 52 -12.35 -6.53 8.82
CA GLY A 52 -10.92 -6.66 9.14
C GLY A 52 -10.11 -7.30 8.01
N ALA A 53 -10.48 -7.01 6.75
CA ALA A 53 -9.89 -7.60 5.55
C ALA A 53 -9.97 -9.13 5.50
N GLN A 54 -11.06 -9.70 6.03
CA GLN A 54 -11.33 -11.14 5.96
C GLN A 54 -11.20 -11.64 4.52
N VAL A 55 -10.50 -12.77 4.32
CA VAL A 55 -10.43 -13.44 3.02
C VAL A 55 -11.79 -14.02 2.68
N LEU A 56 -12.39 -13.55 1.59
CA LEU A 56 -13.67 -14.05 1.07
C LEU A 56 -13.47 -15.10 -0.03
N SER A 57 -12.41 -14.95 -0.83
CA SER A 57 -12.06 -15.89 -1.91
C SER A 57 -10.58 -15.81 -2.27
N GLY A 58 -10.10 -16.80 -3.01
CA GLY A 58 -8.72 -16.89 -3.51
C GLY A 58 -7.77 -17.65 -2.59
N PRO A 59 -6.48 -17.74 -2.94
CA PRO A 59 -5.51 -18.58 -2.26
C PRO A 59 -4.89 -17.97 -1.00
N ALA A 60 -5.16 -16.70 -0.68
CA ALA A 60 -4.62 -16.06 0.52
C ALA A 60 -5.03 -16.81 1.80
N SER A 61 -4.05 -17.16 2.63
CA SER A 61 -4.26 -17.94 3.85
C SER A 61 -4.64 -17.11 5.08
N GLN A 62 -4.46 -15.78 5.01
CA GLN A 62 -4.71 -14.86 6.13
C GLN A 62 -5.27 -13.52 5.63
N PRO A 63 -6.03 -12.80 6.49
CA PRO A 63 -6.45 -11.42 6.22
C PRO A 63 -5.27 -10.48 5.96
N LEU A 64 -5.54 -9.36 5.28
CA LEU A 64 -4.54 -8.30 5.14
C LEU A 64 -4.24 -7.68 6.51
N CYS A 65 -2.96 -7.40 6.76
CA CYS A 65 -2.54 -6.66 7.94
C CYS A 65 -3.18 -5.25 7.93
N ALA A 66 -3.82 -4.87 9.03
CA ALA A 66 -4.42 -3.57 9.20
C ALA A 66 -3.37 -2.54 9.63
N VAL A 67 -3.51 -1.31 9.14
CA VAL A 67 -2.76 -0.15 9.66
C VAL A 67 -3.63 0.53 10.70
N LEU A 68 -3.15 0.59 11.94
CA LEU A 68 -3.83 1.27 13.04
C LEU A 68 -3.65 2.78 12.89
N LEU A 69 -4.78 3.49 12.88
CA LEU A 69 -4.85 4.93 12.71
C LEU A 69 -5.42 5.58 13.97
N GLU A 70 -4.79 6.66 14.40
CA GLU A 70 -5.34 7.58 15.39
C GLU A 70 -5.87 8.83 14.67
N HIS A 71 -7.13 9.22 14.96
CA HIS A 71 -7.72 10.45 14.44
C HIS A 71 -7.65 11.56 15.47
N ASN A 72 -7.02 12.68 15.11
CA ASN A 72 -7.10 13.91 15.87
C ASN A 72 -8.22 14.79 15.32
N ALA A 73 -9.36 14.82 16.00
CA ALA A 73 -10.53 15.59 15.59
C ALA A 73 -10.33 17.11 15.56
N LYS A 74 -9.36 17.66 16.32
CA LYS A 74 -9.10 19.11 16.34
C LYS A 74 -8.41 19.59 15.07
N THR A 75 -7.53 18.77 14.53
CA THR A 75 -6.73 19.09 13.34
C THR A 75 -7.19 18.34 12.09
N ASP A 76 -8.17 17.45 12.25
CA ASP A 76 -8.65 16.51 11.23
C ASP A 76 -7.52 15.72 10.54
N THR A 77 -6.62 15.17 11.36
CA THR A 77 -5.45 14.41 10.88
C THR A 77 -5.51 12.96 11.31
N LEU A 78 -5.06 12.06 10.45
CA LEU A 78 -4.88 10.63 10.74
C LEU A 78 -3.39 10.30 10.90
N THR A 79 -3.04 9.63 11.98
CA THR A 79 -1.67 9.15 12.27
C THR A 79 -1.64 7.64 12.24
N ALA A 80 -0.88 7.06 11.31
CA ALA A 80 -0.56 5.63 11.35
C ALA A 80 0.50 5.36 12.42
N TYR A 81 0.20 4.52 13.41
CA TYR A 81 1.10 4.30 14.56
C TYR A 81 1.49 2.85 14.79
N ALA A 82 0.76 1.90 14.21
CA ALA A 82 1.04 0.47 14.37
C ALA A 82 0.37 -0.34 13.26
N THR A 83 0.69 -1.63 13.25
CA THR A 83 0.13 -2.66 12.38
C THR A 83 -0.53 -3.74 13.23
N LEU A 84 -1.57 -4.38 12.70
CA LEU A 84 -2.32 -5.42 13.39
C LEU A 84 -2.64 -6.59 12.44
N GLY A 85 -2.25 -7.80 12.82
CA GLY A 85 -2.47 -9.03 12.06
C GLY A 85 -1.16 -9.68 11.60
N GLY A 86 -1.25 -10.60 10.62
CA GLY A 86 -0.09 -11.28 10.07
C GLY A 86 0.73 -10.36 9.16
N GLU A 87 1.83 -9.81 9.67
CA GLU A 87 2.77 -9.02 8.89
C GLU A 87 3.62 -9.91 7.98
N LEU A 88 3.86 -9.45 6.74
CA LEU A 88 4.70 -10.13 5.75
C LEU A 88 5.94 -9.31 5.36
N PHE A 89 6.24 -8.22 6.09
CA PHE A 89 7.33 -7.30 5.72
C PHE A 89 8.68 -8.00 5.69
N ASP A 90 9.03 -8.73 6.74
CA ASP A 90 10.33 -9.42 6.84
C ASP A 90 10.47 -10.50 5.77
N GLU A 91 9.42 -11.28 5.53
CA GLU A 91 9.41 -12.31 4.49
C GLU A 91 9.56 -11.70 3.10
N PHE A 92 8.85 -10.62 2.83
CA PHE A 92 8.95 -9.85 1.58
C PHE A 92 10.38 -9.33 1.38
N PHE A 93 10.92 -8.64 2.38
CA PHE A 93 12.26 -8.06 2.31
C PHE A 93 13.36 -9.10 2.19
N ARG A 94 13.19 -10.27 2.80
CA ARG A 94 14.10 -11.42 2.63
C ARG A 94 13.99 -11.98 1.22
N LYS A 95 12.78 -12.24 0.73
CA LYS A 95 12.54 -12.87 -0.57
C LYS A 95 12.99 -12.00 -1.75
N TYR A 96 12.82 -10.68 -1.67
CA TYR A 96 13.05 -9.76 -2.78
C TYR A 96 14.30 -8.88 -2.62
N GLU A 97 15.18 -9.17 -1.66
CA GLU A 97 16.35 -8.33 -1.33
C GLU A 97 17.23 -7.99 -2.53
N ALA A 98 17.60 -8.98 -3.33
CA ALA A 98 18.49 -8.79 -4.48
C ALA A 98 17.86 -7.85 -5.53
N LYS A 99 16.57 -8.05 -5.84
CA LYS A 99 15.83 -7.20 -6.77
C LYS A 99 15.68 -5.79 -6.22
N LEU A 100 15.28 -5.64 -4.95
CA LEU A 100 15.12 -4.33 -4.31
C LEU A 100 16.44 -3.54 -4.28
N SER A 101 17.57 -4.21 -4.04
CA SER A 101 18.88 -3.57 -4.05
C SER A 101 19.26 -3.01 -5.42
N LEU A 102 18.80 -3.63 -6.51
CA LEU A 102 18.98 -3.13 -7.87
C LEU A 102 17.98 -2.01 -8.22
N ASP A 103 16.71 -2.20 -7.87
CA ASP A 103 15.61 -1.31 -8.28
C ASP A 103 15.58 0.00 -7.47
N VAL A 104 15.82 -0.07 -6.15
CA VAL A 104 15.68 1.08 -5.22
C VAL A 104 16.92 1.31 -4.36
N GLY A 105 17.96 0.48 -4.50
CA GLY A 105 19.23 0.60 -3.80
C GLY A 105 19.29 -0.08 -2.43
N PRO A 106 20.45 -0.04 -1.75
CA PRO A 106 20.72 -0.82 -0.54
C PRO A 106 19.96 -0.36 0.70
N ARG A 107 19.24 0.76 0.62
CA ARG A 107 18.47 1.34 1.74
C ARG A 107 16.99 0.96 1.73
N ALA A 108 16.59 0.01 0.89
CA ALA A 108 15.20 -0.42 0.72
C ALA A 108 14.49 -0.81 2.02
N LYS A 109 15.24 -1.35 2.99
CA LYS A 109 14.73 -1.83 4.29
C LYS A 109 14.82 -0.79 5.41
N ASN A 110 15.44 0.36 5.16
CA ASN A 110 15.68 1.34 6.21
C ASN A 110 14.37 2.03 6.59
N ALA A 111 14.15 2.21 7.89
CA ALA A 111 13.02 2.97 8.39
C ALA A 111 13.03 4.41 7.84
N VAL A 112 11.84 4.92 7.53
CA VAL A 112 11.67 6.32 7.11
C VAL A 112 11.85 7.23 8.33
N THR A 113 12.76 8.20 8.25
CA THR A 113 13.13 9.06 9.40
C THR A 113 12.47 10.45 9.37
N ALA A 114 11.83 10.84 8.28
CA ALA A 114 11.28 12.19 8.12
C ALA A 114 9.83 12.16 7.61
N LYS A 115 9.63 12.09 6.30
CA LYS A 115 8.33 12.18 5.68
C LYS A 115 8.23 11.16 4.55
N ALA A 116 7.14 10.40 4.54
CA ALA A 116 6.69 9.63 3.40
C ALA A 116 5.52 10.36 2.74
N THR A 117 5.55 10.50 1.43
CA THR A 117 4.44 11.08 0.67
C THR A 117 3.53 9.95 0.18
N VAL A 118 2.23 10.05 0.49
CA VAL A 118 1.23 9.14 -0.05
C VAL A 118 0.72 9.70 -1.38
N TYR A 119 0.67 8.85 -2.39
CA TYR A 119 0.09 9.17 -3.70
C TYR A 119 -1.17 8.35 -3.90
N THR A 120 -2.17 8.94 -4.55
CA THR A 120 -3.34 8.16 -4.98
C THR A 120 -2.94 7.17 -6.07
N LEU A 121 -3.71 6.10 -6.23
CA LEU A 121 -3.42 5.04 -7.18
C LEU A 121 -3.29 5.58 -8.62
N GLU A 122 -4.15 6.55 -8.98
CA GLU A 122 -4.19 7.19 -10.31
C GLU A 122 -2.97 8.08 -10.57
N LYS A 123 -2.39 8.65 -9.50
CA LYS A 123 -1.13 9.41 -9.59
C LYS A 123 0.06 8.47 -9.70
N PHE A 124 0.01 7.33 -9.01
CA PHE A 124 1.11 6.38 -8.95
C PHE A 124 1.22 5.48 -10.18
N CYS A 125 0.09 5.07 -10.76
CA CYS A 125 0.02 4.16 -11.91
C CYS A 125 -0.54 4.83 -13.17
N ARG A 126 -0.15 4.35 -14.36
CA ARG A 126 -0.75 4.75 -15.65
C ARG A 126 -2.03 3.98 -15.96
N ASN A 127 -2.05 2.68 -15.72
CA ASN A 127 -3.13 1.80 -16.13
C ASN A 127 -3.53 0.85 -14.99
N PRO A 128 -4.47 1.24 -14.10
CA PRO A 128 -4.92 0.37 -13.03
C PRO A 128 -5.67 -0.85 -13.60
N ILE A 129 -5.20 -2.06 -13.27
CA ILE A 129 -5.88 -3.29 -13.68
C ILE A 129 -7.19 -3.43 -12.89
N GLN A 130 -8.27 -3.78 -13.58
CA GLN A 130 -9.56 -4.17 -13.00
C GLN A 130 -9.83 -5.65 -13.34
N CYS A 131 -9.40 -6.54 -12.45
CA CYS A 131 -10.17 -7.72 -12.13
C CYS A 131 -11.15 -7.34 -11.00
#